data_AF-A0AAZ3PLW7-F1
#
_entry.id   AF-A0AAZ3PLW7-F1
#
_cell.length_a   1.000
_cell.length_b   1.000
_cell.length_c   1.000
_cell.angle_alpha   90.00
_cell.angle_beta   90.00
_cell.angle_gamma   90.00
#
_symmetry.space_group_name_H-M   'P 1'
#
loop_
_entity.id
_entity.type
_entity.pdbx_description
1 polymer ?
#
loop_
_entity_poly.entity_id
_entity_poly.type
_entity_poly.pdbx_seq_one_letter_code
_entity_poly.pdbx_strand_id
1 'polypeptide(L)' 'FTFQLDNNLKHKDKSTLQLLTKKTLNIPEWPSYCFDLNLLENLWQDLTNCCLAMINNQFDKA' A
#
# COMPACT_ATOMS: atom_id res chain seq x y z
N PHE A 1 4.68 -0.20 16.90
CA PHE A 1 4.49 -0.14 15.44
C PHE A 1 3.11 -0.68 15.13
N THR A 2 2.39 -0.03 14.22
CA THR A 2 1.05 -0.44 13.80
C THR A 2 1.14 -0.85 12.34
N PHE A 3 0.69 -2.06 12.03
CA PHE A 3 0.73 -2.60 10.68
C PHE A 3 -0.65 -2.43 10.03
N GLN A 4 -0.76 -1.48 9.11
CA GLN A 4 -1.99 -1.22 8.38
C GLN A 4 -2.04 -2.04 7.09
N LEU A 5 -3.19 -2.66 6.83
CA LEU A 5 -3.53 -3.37 5.60
C LEU A 5 -5.03 -3.22 5.33
N ASP A 6 -5.43 -3.32 4.06
CA ASP A 6 -6.84 -3.26 3.69
C ASP A 6 -7.58 -4.58 4.06
N ASN A 7 -8.89 -4.61 3.79
CA ASN A 7 -9.76 -5.75 4.06
C ASN A 7 -9.82 -6.80 2.93
N ASN A 8 -8.89 -6.79 1.97
CA ASN A 8 -8.92 -7.75 0.87
C ASN A 8 -8.90 -9.19 1.40
N LEU A 9 -9.66 -10.08 0.77
CA LEU A 9 -9.83 -11.48 1.19
C LEU A 9 -8.50 -12.22 1.38
N LYS A 10 -7.49 -11.90 0.57
CA LYS A 10 -6.14 -12.48 0.69
C LYS A 10 -5.44 -12.14 2.02
N HIS A 11 -5.71 -10.96 2.58
CA HIS A 11 -5.15 -10.55 3.86
C HIS A 11 -5.91 -11.14 5.05
N LYS A 12 -7.16 -11.55 4.85
CA LYS A 12 -7.97 -12.28 5.85
C LYS A 12 -7.93 -13.80 5.69
N ASP A 13 -7.11 -14.31 4.77
CA ASP A 13 -6.88 -15.75 4.66
C ASP A 13 -6.29 -16.32 5.96
N LYS A 14 -6.66 -17.55 6.29
CA LYS A 14 -6.25 -18.23 7.52
C LYS A 14 -4.73 -18.29 7.68
N SER A 15 -4.00 -18.57 6.60
CA SER A 15 -2.54 -18.66 6.62
C SER A 15 -1.90 -17.30 6.92
N THR A 16 -2.43 -16.23 6.30
CA THR A 16 -2.00 -14.86 6.55
C THR A 16 -2.26 -14.45 7.99
N LEU A 17 -3.48 -14.67 8.51
CA LEU A 17 -3.83 -14.35 9.90
C LEU A 17 -2.96 -15.10 10.92
N GLN A 18 -2.66 -16.38 10.68
CA GLN A 18 -1.77 -17.15 11.54
C GLN A 18 -0.35 -16.56 11.58
N LEU A 19 0.19 -16.13 10.44
CA LEU A 19 1.50 -15.49 10.37
C LEU A 19 1.51 -14.14 11.10
N LEU A 20 0.47 -13.33 10.91
CA LEU A 20 0.32 -12.02 11.52
C LEU A 20 0.22 -12.13 13.05
N THR A 21 -0.57 -13.09 13.55
CA THR A 21 -0.68 -13.40 14.99
C THR A 21 0.65 -13.91 15.56
N LYS A 22 1.35 -14.81 14.85
CA LYS A 22 2.67 -15.31 15.28
C LYS A 22 3.71 -14.19 15.40
N LYS A 23 3.62 -13.17 14.55
CA LYS A 23 4.49 -11.99 14.57
C LYS A 23 4.04 -10.91 15.57
N THR A 24 2.96 -11.15 16.32
CA THR A 24 2.41 -10.21 17.31
C THR A 24 2.21 -8.80 16.76
N LEU A 25 1.76 -8.71 15.50
CA LEU A 25 1.51 -7.43 14.85
C LEU A 25 0.20 -6.82 15.34
N ASN A 26 0.25 -5.54 15.68
CA ASN A 26 -0.93 -4.74 15.94
C ASN A 26 -1.56 -4.31 14.60
N ILE A 27 -2.74 -4.84 14.30
CA ILE A 27 -3.48 -4.57 13.06
C ILE A 27 -4.77 -3.84 13.43
N PRO A 28 -4.90 -2.55 13.08
CA PRO A 28 -6.12 -1.80 13.35
C PRO A 28 -7.25 -2.28 12.44
N GLU A 29 -8.49 -2.13 12.90
CA GLU A 29 -9.65 -2.34 12.04
C GLU A 29 -9.65 -1.31 10.90
N TRP A 30 -9.81 -1.78 9.66
CA TRP A 30 -9.82 -0.93 8.48
C TRP A 30 -11.26 -0.82 7.93
N PRO A 31 -11.78 0.37 7.63
CA PRO A 31 -13.06 0.51 6.95
C PRO A 31 -12.96 0.08 5.48
N SER A 32 -13.92 -0.71 5.00
CA SER A 32 -14.01 -1.07 3.58
C SER A 32 -14.31 0.16 2.72
N TYR A 33 -13.75 0.21 1.50
CA TYR A 33 -13.92 1.31 0.54
C TYR A 33 -13.37 2.68 0.96
N CYS A 34 -12.49 2.73 1.96
CA CYS A 34 -11.85 3.97 2.40
C CYS A 34 -10.46 4.11 1.82
N PHE A 35 -10.41 4.38 0.51
CA PHE A 35 -9.17 4.58 -0.23
C PHE A 35 -8.46 5.89 0.19
N ASP A 36 -9.24 6.93 0.49
CA ASP A 36 -8.74 8.24 0.90
C ASP A 36 -7.98 8.23 2.24
N LEU A 37 -8.20 7.20 3.07
CA LEU A 37 -7.46 7.01 4.32
C LEU A 37 -6.13 6.28 4.12
N ASN A 38 -5.88 5.71 2.95
CA ASN A 38 -4.64 5.02 2.66
C ASN A 38 -3.54 6.04 2.29
N LEU A 39 -2.64 6.32 3.24
CA LEU A 39 -1.49 7.20 3.02
C LEU A 39 -0.61 6.78 1.84
N LEU A 40 -0.67 5.50 1.41
CA LEU A 40 0.05 5.01 0.24
C LEU A 40 -0.44 5.61 -1.08
N GLU A 41 -1.67 6.13 -1.16
CA GLU A 41 -2.16 6.72 -2.41
C GLU A 41 -1.38 7.97 -2.81
N ASN A 42 -1.06 8.81 -1.83
CA ASN A 42 -0.18 9.96 -2.06
C ASN A 42 1.21 9.51 -2.52
N LEU A 43 1.74 8.43 -1.93
CA LEU A 43 3.04 7.89 -2.31
C LEU A 43 3.04 7.31 -3.73
N TRP A 44 1.97 6.62 -4.14
CA TRP A 44 1.82 6.12 -5.49
C TRP A 44 1.73 7.25 -6.51
N GLN A 45 1.05 8.34 -6.18
CA GLN A 45 0.99 9.52 -7.03
C GLN A 45 2.38 10.15 -7.20
N ASP A 46 3.12 10.32 -6.11
CA ASP A 46 4.50 10.85 -6.16
C ASP A 46 5.43 9.96 -6.97
N LEU A 47 5.35 8.64 -6.78
CA LEU A 47 6.14 7.67 -7.54
C LEU A 47 5.79 7.74 -9.04
N THR A 48 4.51 7.82 -9.37
CA THR A 48 4.04 7.94 -10.75
C THR A 48 4.58 9.21 -11.39
N ASN A 49 4.51 10.34 -10.69
CA ASN A 49 5.03 11.62 -11.17
C ASN A 49 6.55 11.56 -11.41
N CYS A 50 7.30 10.95 -10.49
CA CYS A 50 8.75 10.74 -10.65
C CYS A 50 9.06 9.87 -11.88
N CYS A 51 8.35 8.75 -12.06
CA CYS A 51 8.52 7.88 -13.21
C CYS A 51 8.22 8.60 -14.53
N LEU A 52 7.12 9.37 -14.58
CA LEU A 52 6.76 10.17 -15.76
C LEU A 52 7.83 11.22 -16.07
N ALA A 53 8.35 11.91 -15.05
CA ALA A 53 9.43 12.87 -15.22
C ALA A 53 10.71 12.20 -15.74
N MET A 54 11.04 10.99 -15.28
CA MET A 54 12.20 10.24 -15.78
C MET A 54 12.03 9.85 -17.25
N ILE A 55 10.84 9.38 -17.63
CA ILE A 55 10.51 9.01 -19.00
C ILE A 55 10.59 10.23 -19.92
N ASN A 56 9.98 11.35 -19.54
CA ASN A 56 9.99 12.58 -20.36
C ASN A 56 11.41 13.15 -20.50
N ASN A 57 12.21 13.16 -19.42
CA ASN A 57 13.62 13.58 -19.48
C ASN A 57 14.51 12.64 -20.33
N GLN A 58 14.09 11.38 -20.57
CA GLN A 58 14.78 10.48 -21.49
C GLN A 58 14.42 10.77 -22.95
N PHE A 59 13.19 11.24 -23.22
CA PHE A 59 12.77 11.64 -24.57
C PHE A 59 13.26 13.04 -24.97
N ASP A 60 13.40 13.98 -24.03
CA ASP A 60 13.95 15.32 -24.30
C ASP A 60 15.47 15.32 -24.57
N LYS A 61 16.15 14.20 -24.31
CA LYS A 61 17.60 14.03 -24.55
C LYS A 61 17.94 13.18 -25.78
N ALA A 62 16.94 12.70 -26.52
CA ALA A 62 17.09 11.93 -27.77
C ALA A 62 16.89 12.84 -28.99
#